data_AF-A0A917ZVH1-F1
#
_entry.id   AF-A0A917ZVH1-F1
#
_cell.length_a   1.000
_cell.length_b   1.000
_cell.length_c   1.000
_cell.angle_alpha   90.00
_cell.angle_beta   90.00
_cell.angle_gamma   90.00
#
_symmetry.space_group_name_H-M   'P 1'
#
loop_
_entity.id
_entity.type
_entity.pdbx_description
1 polymer ?
#
loop_
_entity_poly.entity_id
_entity_poly.type
_entity_poly.pdbx_seq_one_letter_code
_entity_poly.pdbx_strand_id
1 'polypeptide(L)'
;MPEPTETLAEVKGEKDIVVAITEATRDSGGFVTVKGTLTNGGTQSFSATRWVGQETEVQKSGSSVAGAVLVDLKGKKRYYVLRDTEGRCLCTTGLNLIRPRETRPIFAQFPAPPAGVTEVDFELPTMPPAKITISG
;
A
#
# COMPACT_ATOMS: atom_id res chain seq x y z
N MET A 1 6.55 -22.13 17.57
CA MET A 1 6.26 -22.24 16.12
C MET A 1 6.30 -20.83 15.56
N PRO A 2 7.08 -20.52 14.52
CA PRO A 2 6.91 -19.23 13.85
C PRO A 2 5.55 -19.26 13.16
N GLU A 3 4.73 -18.26 13.44
CA GLU A 3 3.39 -18.09 12.86
C GLU A 3 3.51 -18.05 11.33
N PRO A 4 2.56 -18.64 10.58
CA PRO A 4 2.60 -18.56 9.13
C PRO A 4 2.65 -17.07 8.78
N THR A 5 3.58 -16.70 7.90
CA THR A 5 3.60 -15.39 7.26
C THR A 5 2.34 -15.30 6.40
N GLU A 6 1.19 -15.11 7.05
CA GLU A 6 -0.12 -15.10 6.44
C GLU A 6 -0.19 -13.80 5.63
N THR A 7 0.00 -13.95 4.34
CA THR A 7 -0.16 -12.83 3.41
C THR A 7 -1.63 -12.44 3.50
N LEU A 8 -1.91 -11.31 4.16
CA LEU A 8 -3.27 -10.81 4.41
C LEU A 8 -4.05 -10.69 3.10
N ALA A 9 -3.41 -10.17 2.07
CA ALA A 9 -3.96 -10.12 0.73
C ALA A 9 -2.84 -10.09 -0.30
N GLU A 10 -3.06 -10.74 -1.44
CA GLU A 10 -2.22 -10.60 -2.61
C GLU A 10 -3.05 -10.00 -3.74
N VAL A 11 -2.56 -8.90 -4.32
CA VAL A 11 -3.13 -8.28 -5.51
C VAL A 11 -2.18 -8.42 -6.68
N LYS A 12 -2.74 -8.76 -7.84
CA LYS A 12 -2.01 -8.81 -9.09
C LYS A 12 -2.45 -7.64 -9.94
N GLY A 13 -1.52 -6.73 -10.20
CA GLY A 13 -1.71 -5.55 -11.01
C GLY A 13 -1.38 -5.78 -12.48
N GLU A 14 -1.41 -4.68 -13.23
CA GLU A 14 -1.00 -4.66 -14.63
C GLU A 14 0.50 -4.99 -14.78
N LYS A 15 0.88 -5.59 -15.92
CA LYS A 15 2.28 -5.96 -16.27
C LYS A 15 2.94 -7.00 -15.35
N ASP A 16 2.17 -7.97 -14.87
CA ASP A 16 2.65 -9.08 -14.02
C ASP A 16 3.25 -8.61 -12.69
N ILE A 17 2.83 -7.43 -12.20
CA ILE A 17 3.23 -6.95 -10.87
C ILE A 17 2.33 -7.59 -9.82
N VAL A 18 2.94 -8.18 -8.81
CA VAL A 18 2.24 -8.79 -7.67
C VAL A 18 2.57 -7.97 -6.43
N VAL A 19 1.58 -7.57 -5.66
CA VAL A 19 1.75 -6.96 -4.35
C VAL A 19 1.11 -7.86 -3.31
N ALA A 20 1.93 -8.40 -2.42
CA ALA A 20 1.53 -9.22 -1.30
C ALA A 20 1.59 -8.36 -0.03
N ILE A 21 0.43 -8.02 0.53
CA ILE A 21 0.30 -7.39 1.84
C ILE A 21 0.54 -8.47 2.89
N THR A 22 1.54 -8.26 3.74
CA THR A 22 1.95 -9.23 4.75
C THR A 22 1.51 -8.83 6.15
N GLU A 23 1.31 -7.54 6.40
CA GLU A 23 1.00 -7.03 7.73
C GLU A 23 0.21 -5.73 7.64
N ALA A 24 -0.79 -5.56 8.50
CA ALA A 24 -1.55 -4.33 8.63
C ALA A 24 -1.82 -4.11 10.11
N THR A 25 -0.98 -3.30 10.76
CA THR A 25 -1.02 -3.13 12.20
C THR A 25 -1.54 -1.76 12.57
N ARG A 26 -2.56 -1.72 13.42
CA ARG A 26 -3.05 -0.47 14.02
C ARG A 26 -2.16 -0.08 15.19
N ASP A 27 -1.70 1.16 15.14
CA ASP A 27 -0.96 1.77 16.23
C ASP A 27 -1.90 2.55 17.16
N SER A 28 -1.53 2.60 18.45
CA SER A 28 -2.25 3.37 19.47
C SER A 28 -2.19 4.88 19.23
N GLY A 29 -1.24 5.35 18.41
CA GLY A 29 -1.15 6.74 17.97
C GLY A 29 -2.21 7.18 16.95
N GLY A 30 -3.15 6.30 16.57
CA GLY A 30 -4.24 6.66 15.65
C GLY A 30 -3.87 6.54 14.16
N PHE A 31 -2.87 5.73 13.84
CA PHE A 31 -2.47 5.39 12.48
C PHE A 31 -2.37 3.87 12.31
N VAL A 32 -2.49 3.40 11.07
CA VAL A 32 -2.35 2.00 10.67
C VAL A 32 -1.16 1.90 9.73
N THR A 33 -0.23 1.01 10.04
CA THR A 33 0.91 0.72 9.20
C THR A 33 0.63 -0.54 8.42
N VAL A 34 0.50 -0.42 7.11
CA VAL A 34 0.40 -1.54 6.18
C VAL A 34 1.77 -1.81 5.59
N LYS A 35 2.23 -3.06 5.67
CA LYS A 35 3.46 -3.54 5.07
C LYS A 35 3.13 -4.65 4.08
N GLY A 36 3.90 -4.69 3.02
CA GLY A 36 3.81 -5.72 2.02
C GLY A 36 5.10 -5.84 1.22
N THR A 37 5.02 -6.64 0.18
CA THR A 37 6.09 -6.88 -0.77
C THR A 37 5.53 -6.73 -2.17
N LEU A 38 6.29 -6.03 -2.99
CA LEU A 38 6.02 -5.90 -4.41
C LEU A 38 6.99 -6.80 -5.15
N THR A 39 6.48 -7.64 -6.04
CA THR A 39 7.26 -8.50 -6.91
C THR A 39 6.92 -8.19 -8.36
N ASN A 40 7.94 -7.87 -9.15
CA ASN A 40 7.78 -7.77 -10.59
C ASN A 40 7.91 -9.17 -11.21
N GLY A 41 6.80 -9.85 -11.49
CA GLY A 41 6.79 -11.14 -12.18
C GLY A 41 6.99 -11.04 -13.69
N GLY A 42 6.95 -9.83 -14.24
CA GLY A 42 7.04 -9.57 -15.67
C GLY A 42 8.45 -9.69 -16.23
N THR A 43 8.56 -9.40 -17.53
CA THR A 43 9.82 -9.43 -18.30
C THR A 43 10.40 -8.03 -18.54
N GLN A 44 9.66 -6.97 -18.20
CA GLN A 44 10.06 -5.58 -18.39
C GLN A 44 10.30 -4.89 -17.05
N SER A 45 11.11 -3.83 -17.05
CA SER A 45 11.27 -2.97 -15.89
C SER A 45 9.99 -2.18 -15.63
N PHE A 46 9.54 -2.20 -14.38
CA PHE A 46 8.35 -1.50 -13.92
C PHE A 46 8.71 -0.28 -13.10
N SER A 47 8.00 0.82 -13.32
CA SER A 47 8.12 2.01 -12.49
C SER A 47 6.73 2.34 -11.96
N ALA A 48 6.62 2.45 -10.65
CA ALA A 48 5.38 2.79 -9.95
C ALA A 48 5.02 4.29 -10.09
N THR A 49 5.34 4.91 -11.23
CA THR A 49 5.01 6.32 -11.52
C THR A 49 3.50 6.55 -11.58
N ARG A 50 2.71 5.52 -11.87
CA ARG A 50 1.23 5.58 -11.85
C ARG A 50 0.63 5.39 -10.46
N TRP A 51 1.39 4.84 -9.50
CA TRP A 51 0.90 4.53 -8.16
C TRP A 51 0.91 5.72 -7.22
N VAL A 52 1.59 6.80 -7.61
CA VAL A 52 1.58 8.07 -6.89
C VAL A 52 0.20 8.75 -6.95
N GLY A 53 -0.70 8.34 -7.84
CA GLY A 53 -1.97 8.99 -8.10
C GLY A 53 -1.87 10.11 -9.14
N GLN A 54 -3.01 10.56 -9.69
CA GLN A 54 -3.07 11.66 -10.68
C GLN A 54 -2.98 13.06 -10.05
N GLU A 55 -3.02 13.17 -8.73
CA GLU A 55 -2.99 14.45 -8.04
C GLU A 55 -1.61 15.13 -8.15
N THR A 56 -1.60 16.33 -8.72
CA THR A 56 -0.41 17.16 -8.99
C THR A 56 0.45 17.38 -7.74
N GLU A 57 -0.15 17.42 -6.55
CA GLU A 57 0.57 17.57 -5.28
C GLU A 57 1.32 16.31 -4.85
N VAL A 58 0.83 15.12 -5.23
CA VAL A 58 1.45 13.83 -4.86
C VAL A 58 2.61 13.50 -5.81
N GLN A 59 2.62 14.05 -7.03
CA GLN A 59 3.73 13.90 -7.99
C GLN A 59 5.09 14.34 -7.42
N LYS A 60 5.11 15.24 -6.42
CA LYS A 60 6.34 15.62 -5.69
C LYS A 60 6.98 14.44 -4.95
N SER A 61 6.22 13.41 -4.61
CA SER A 61 6.71 12.18 -3.97
C SER A 61 7.38 11.21 -4.96
N GLY A 62 7.33 11.46 -6.27
CA GLY A 62 7.93 10.59 -7.29
C GLY A 62 7.25 9.23 -7.43
N SER A 63 8.00 8.19 -7.83
CA SER A 63 7.48 6.81 -7.96
C SER A 63 7.28 6.20 -6.58
N SER A 64 6.06 6.27 -6.04
CA SER A 64 5.76 5.95 -4.64
C SER A 64 4.37 5.34 -4.53
N VAL A 65 4.10 4.59 -3.45
CA VAL A 65 2.76 4.05 -3.14
C VAL A 65 1.83 5.11 -2.51
N ALA A 66 2.09 6.39 -2.77
CA ALA A 66 1.38 7.51 -2.14
C ALA A 66 -0.09 7.62 -2.59
N GLY A 67 -0.44 7.08 -3.77
CA GLY A 67 -1.81 7.00 -4.26
C GLY A 67 -2.58 5.79 -3.74
N ALA A 68 -2.01 5.00 -2.82
CA ALA A 68 -2.74 3.97 -2.11
C ALA A 68 -3.84 4.60 -1.23
N VAL A 69 -4.98 3.94 -1.14
CA VAL A 69 -6.13 4.38 -0.34
C VAL A 69 -6.70 3.18 0.38
N LEU A 70 -7.01 3.32 1.66
CA LEU A 70 -7.83 2.35 2.38
C LEU A 70 -9.28 2.81 2.34
N VAL A 71 -10.18 1.94 1.91
CA VAL A 71 -11.61 2.19 1.87
C VAL A 71 -12.29 1.31 2.87
N ASP A 72 -12.88 1.95 3.87
CA ASP A 72 -13.79 1.29 4.79
C ASP A 72 -15.18 1.26 4.15
N LEU A 73 -15.58 0.09 3.64
CA LEU A 73 -16.91 -0.11 3.07
C LEU A 73 -18.01 -0.03 4.14
N LYS A 74 -17.72 -0.38 5.41
CA LYS A 74 -18.71 -0.37 6.50
C LYS A 74 -19.05 1.06 6.91
N GLY A 75 -18.04 1.91 7.12
CA GLY A 75 -18.20 3.32 7.44
C GLY A 75 -18.25 4.25 6.23
N LYS A 76 -18.16 3.71 5.01
CA LYS A 76 -18.14 4.46 3.73
C LYS A 76 -17.12 5.60 3.71
N LYS A 77 -15.95 5.36 4.31
CA LYS A 77 -14.86 6.34 4.41
C LYS A 77 -13.65 5.88 3.61
N ARG A 78 -12.94 6.85 3.04
CA ARG A 78 -11.67 6.64 2.35
C ARG A 78 -10.56 7.30 3.14
N TYR A 79 -9.47 6.58 3.37
CA TYR A 79 -8.30 6.97 4.13
C TYR A 79 -7.09 7.00 3.20
N TYR A 80 -6.47 8.18 3.08
CA TYR A 80 -5.30 8.38 2.23
C TYR A 80 -4.01 8.20 3.03
N VAL A 81 -2.90 7.93 2.35
CA VAL A 81 -1.57 7.81 2.98
C VAL A 81 -1.22 9.07 3.77
N LEU A 82 -0.75 8.90 5.01
CA LEU A 82 -0.27 9.99 5.86
C LEU A 82 1.05 10.57 5.32
N ARG A 83 1.23 11.87 5.54
CA ARG A 83 2.47 12.59 5.23
C ARG A 83 3.13 13.02 6.52
N ASP A 84 4.46 12.91 6.56
CA ASP A 84 5.25 13.43 7.68
C ASP A 84 5.27 14.96 7.66
N THR A 85 5.76 15.57 8.75
CA THR A 85 6.02 17.01 8.88
C THR A 85 6.94 17.57 7.80
N GLU A 86 7.82 16.74 7.20
CA GLU A 86 8.65 17.11 6.05
C GLU A 86 7.92 17.04 4.69
N GLY A 87 6.62 16.72 4.66
CA GLY A 87 5.82 16.64 3.43
C GLY A 87 6.07 15.38 2.59
N ARG A 88 6.90 14.44 3.07
CA ARG A 88 7.11 13.12 2.45
C ARG A 88 5.95 12.19 2.85
N CYS A 89 5.45 11.38 1.92
CA CYS A 89 4.54 10.29 2.30
C CYS A 89 5.25 9.37 3.31
N LEU A 90 4.54 8.91 4.34
CA LEU A 90 5.02 7.85 5.23
C LEU A 90 4.86 6.49 4.53
N CYS A 91 5.46 6.39 3.36
CA CYS A 91 5.27 5.30 2.43
C CYS A 91 6.56 5.02 1.66
N THR A 92 6.66 3.83 1.06
CA THR A 92 7.81 3.49 0.24
C THR A 92 7.85 4.36 -1.01
N THR A 93 8.96 5.07 -1.15
CA THR A 93 9.26 5.94 -2.28
C THR A 93 10.42 5.38 -3.10
N GLY A 94 10.61 5.87 -4.31
CA GLY A 94 11.71 5.41 -5.18
C GLY A 94 11.47 4.03 -5.79
N LEU A 95 10.21 3.65 -5.97
CA LEU A 95 9.78 2.44 -6.69
C LEU A 95 9.90 2.64 -8.22
N ASN A 96 11.08 3.04 -8.69
CA ASN A 96 11.42 3.21 -10.09
C ASN A 96 12.34 2.08 -10.57
N LEU A 97 12.23 1.73 -11.85
CA LEU A 97 13.13 0.77 -12.50
C LEU A 97 13.21 -0.59 -11.79
N ILE A 98 12.08 -1.09 -11.29
CA ILE A 98 11.97 -2.40 -10.65
C ILE A 98 12.21 -3.45 -11.73
N ARG A 99 13.34 -4.15 -11.64
CA ARG A 99 13.74 -5.13 -12.64
C ARG A 99 12.76 -6.30 -12.71
N PRO A 100 12.65 -7.00 -13.85
CA PRO A 100 11.92 -8.26 -13.90
C PRO A 100 12.48 -9.25 -12.86
N ARG A 101 11.59 -9.94 -12.17
CA ARG A 101 11.85 -10.83 -11.02
C ARG A 101 12.44 -10.15 -9.78
N GLU A 102 12.43 -8.82 -9.73
CA GLU A 102 12.86 -8.09 -8.54
C GLU A 102 11.69 -7.97 -7.55
N THR A 103 11.99 -8.25 -6.29
CA THR A 103 11.06 -8.06 -5.16
C THR A 103 11.55 -6.92 -4.29
N ARG A 104 10.66 -6.00 -3.93
CA ARG A 104 10.92 -4.85 -3.07
C ARG A 104 9.91 -4.81 -1.93
N PRO A 105 10.35 -4.67 -0.68
CA PRO A 105 9.43 -4.41 0.42
C PRO A 105 8.78 -3.04 0.21
N ILE A 106 7.49 -2.98 0.49
CA ILE A 106 6.72 -1.74 0.50
C ILE A 106 6.04 -1.58 1.85
N PHE A 107 5.84 -0.34 2.26
CA PHE A 107 5.04 0.02 3.42
C PHE A 107 4.31 1.32 3.15
N ALA A 108 3.19 1.52 3.83
CA ALA A 108 2.41 2.73 3.80
C ALA A 108 1.68 2.90 5.14
N GLN A 109 1.73 4.13 5.68
CA GLN A 109 0.97 4.50 6.86
C GLN A 109 -0.29 5.27 6.48
N PHE A 110 -1.39 4.91 7.12
CA PHE A 110 -2.71 5.49 6.93
C PHE A 110 -3.27 5.97 8.27
N PRO A 111 -4.23 6.91 8.30
CA PRO A 111 -4.96 7.21 9.52
C PRO A 111 -5.76 5.98 9.95
N ALA A 112 -5.75 5.66 11.24
CA ALA A 112 -6.46 4.49 11.75
C ALA A 112 -7.97 4.69 11.63
N PRO A 113 -8.71 3.71 11.07
CA PRO A 113 -10.15 3.76 11.06
C PRO A 113 -10.69 3.60 12.50
N PRO A 114 -11.97 3.94 12.79
CA PRO A 114 -12.52 3.85 14.15
C PRO A 114 -12.40 2.43 14.74
N ALA A 115 -12.46 2.29 16.07
CA ALA A 115 -12.20 1.02 16.79
C ALA A 115 -13.05 -0.18 16.32
N GLY A 116 -14.19 0.05 15.68
CA GLY A 116 -15.04 -1.00 15.10
C GLY A 116 -14.65 -1.47 13.70
N VAL A 117 -13.64 -0.87 13.06
CA VAL A 117 -13.25 -1.18 11.68
C VAL A 117 -11.92 -1.95 11.69
N THR A 118 -12.02 -3.24 11.46
CA THR A 118 -10.88 -4.15 11.29
C THR A 118 -10.74 -4.64 9.86
N GLU A 119 -11.76 -4.48 9.01
CA GLU A 119 -11.71 -4.86 7.60
C GLU A 119 -11.75 -3.60 6.73
N VAL A 120 -10.77 -3.46 5.85
CA VAL A 120 -10.70 -2.35 4.89
C VAL A 120 -10.28 -2.88 3.53
N ASP A 121 -10.70 -2.20 2.46
CA ASP A 121 -10.24 -2.48 1.11
C ASP A 121 -9.06 -1.57 0.79
N PHE A 122 -7.90 -2.17 0.57
CA PHE A 122 -6.71 -1.52 0.05
C PHE A 122 -6.86 -1.35 -1.47
N GLU A 123 -7.01 -0.10 -1.90
CA GLU A 123 -7.06 0.29 -3.29
C GLU A 123 -5.72 0.92 -3.69
N LEU A 124 -5.16 0.46 -4.81
CA LEU A 124 -3.97 1.04 -5.39
C LEU A 124 -4.21 1.29 -6.89
N PRO A 125 -3.76 2.42 -7.45
CA PRO A 125 -3.88 2.67 -8.88
C PRO A 125 -3.25 1.53 -9.68
N THR A 126 -3.89 1.12 -10.78
CA THR A 126 -3.47 -0.01 -11.64
C THR A 126 -3.54 -1.41 -10.99
N MET A 127 -4.15 -1.52 -9.81
CA MET A 127 -4.39 -2.78 -9.11
C MET A 127 -5.85 -2.91 -8.69
N PRO A 128 -6.37 -4.14 -8.58
CA PRO A 128 -7.68 -4.37 -8.00
C PRO A 128 -7.68 -4.06 -6.49
N PRO A 129 -8.84 -3.69 -5.92
CA PRO A 129 -9.00 -3.56 -4.47
C PRO A 129 -8.72 -4.91 -3.79
N ALA A 130 -7.97 -4.87 -2.68
CA ALA A 130 -7.77 -6.03 -1.82
C ALA A 130 -8.34 -5.78 -0.43
N LYS A 131 -9.25 -6.63 -0.01
CA LYS A 131 -9.68 -6.66 1.38
C LYS A 131 -8.52 -7.13 2.27
N ILE A 132 -8.12 -6.30 3.21
CA ILE A 132 -7.14 -6.61 4.25
C ILE A 132 -7.77 -6.47 5.64
N THR A 133 -7.28 -7.28 6.57
CA THR A 133 -7.66 -7.21 7.97
C THR A 133 -6.58 -6.46 8.74
N ILE A 134 -6.97 -5.40 9.43
CA ILE A 134 -6.12 -4.64 10.35
C ILE A 134 -6.12 -5.36 11.69
N SER A 135 -4.93 -5.68 12.18
CA SER A 135 -4.68 -6.26 13.49
C SER A 135 -4.19 -5.19 14.46
N GLY A 136 -4.72 -5.15 15.68
CA GLY A 136 -4.29 -4.23 16.74
C GLY A 136 -5.35 -3.94 17.77
#